data_AF-A0A1I1YE48-F1
#
_entry.id   AF-A0A1I1YE48-F1
#
_cell.length_a   1.000
_cell.length_b   1.000
_cell.length_c   1.000
_cell.angle_alpha   90.00
_cell.angle_beta   90.00
_cell.angle_gamma   90.00
#
_symmetry.space_group_name_H-M   'P 1'
#
loop_
_entity.id
_entity.type
_entity.pdbx_description
1 polymer ?
#
loop_
_entity_poly.entity_id
_entity_poly.type
_entity_poly.pdbx_seq_one_letter_code
_entity_poly.pdbx_strand_id
1 'polypeptide(L)'
;MLFYYFQSKKDLYHYLVDYALDIVREQYISLIDMRNRDFIERMRQATQIKMRCFAENPSVFNFLGTFFLETKPDLPSYLSEQYEQLLAEGQAIMYDNIDTSLFRRDVDVDKVFKLIQWAMDGYQNEIISSLKDKQLSEVDFQPYWQEFYEYLTILKKSFYHA
;
A
#
# COMPACT_ATOMS: atom_id res chain seq x y z
N MET A 1 12.87 -31.23 -10.39
CA MET A 1 13.30 -30.15 -11.31
C MET A 1 13.38 -28.77 -10.65
N LEU A 2 12.79 -28.51 -9.47
CA LEU A 2 12.99 -27.24 -8.72
C LEU A 2 14.44 -27.04 -8.23
N PHE A 3 15.09 -28.13 -7.80
CA PHE A 3 16.46 -28.15 -7.27
C PHE A 3 17.56 -27.79 -8.27
N TYR A 4 17.25 -27.71 -9.57
CA TYR A 4 18.19 -27.20 -10.58
C TYR A 4 18.32 -25.67 -10.53
N TYR A 5 17.28 -24.97 -10.06
CA TYR A 5 17.24 -23.51 -10.00
C TYR A 5 17.49 -22.97 -8.59
N PHE A 6 17.07 -23.72 -7.57
CA PHE A 6 17.19 -23.29 -6.17
C PHE A 6 17.91 -24.36 -5.34
N GLN A 7 18.97 -23.94 -4.65
CA GLN A 7 19.75 -24.82 -3.77
C GLN A 7 19.00 -25.15 -2.48
N SER A 8 18.08 -24.27 -2.05
CA SER A 8 17.28 -24.45 -0.85
C SER A 8 15.88 -23.82 -0.98
N LYS A 9 14.97 -24.20 -0.06
CA LYS A 9 13.68 -23.51 0.10
C LYS A 9 13.86 -22.02 0.44
N LYS A 10 14.95 -21.66 1.12
CA LYS A 10 15.26 -20.28 1.48
C LYS A 10 15.59 -19.45 0.24
N ASP A 11 16.34 -20.02 -0.70
CA ASP A 11 16.65 -19.34 -1.98
C ASP A 11 15.39 -19.11 -2.81
N LEU A 12 14.49 -20.10 -2.85
CA LEU A 12 13.18 -19.93 -3.49
C LEU A 12 12.36 -18.84 -2.81
N TYR A 13 12.34 -18.80 -1.48
CA TYR A 13 11.62 -17.77 -0.73
C TYR A 13 12.17 -16.37 -1.05
N HIS A 14 13.48 -16.16 -1.02
CA HIS A 14 14.09 -14.87 -1.37
C HIS A 14 13.77 -14.45 -2.81
N TYR A 15 13.83 -15.39 -3.76
CA TYR A 15 13.45 -15.11 -5.15
C TYR A 15 11.98 -14.67 -5.27
N LEU A 16 11.08 -15.31 -4.52
CA LEU A 16 9.66 -14.93 -4.53
C LEU A 16 9.44 -13.55 -3.89
N VAL A 17 10.20 -13.19 -2.85
CA VAL A 17 10.17 -11.84 -2.26
C VAL A 17 10.65 -10.81 -3.28
N ASP A 18 11.80 -11.04 -3.91
CA ASP A 18 12.37 -10.15 -4.95
C ASP A 18 11.35 -9.90 -6.07
N TYR A 19 10.85 -10.98 -6.65
CA TYR A 19 9.83 -10.94 -7.70
C TYR A 19 8.57 -10.20 -7.26
N ALA A 20 8.11 -10.42 -6.04
CA ALA A 20 6.91 -9.77 -5.52
C ALA A 20 7.11 -8.26 -5.30
N LEU A 21 8.30 -7.83 -4.83
CA LEU A 21 8.64 -6.43 -4.70
C LEU A 21 8.71 -5.74 -6.07
N ASP A 22 9.24 -6.41 -7.09
CA ASP A 22 9.25 -5.88 -8.46
C ASP A 22 7.84 -5.70 -9.03
N ILE A 23 6.94 -6.65 -8.81
CA ILE A 23 5.52 -6.49 -9.19
C ILE A 23 4.90 -5.27 -8.52
N VAL A 24 5.16 -5.07 -7.22
CA VAL A 24 4.65 -3.88 -6.49
C VAL A 24 5.25 -2.59 -7.06
N ARG A 25 6.55 -2.59 -7.39
CA ARG A 25 7.21 -1.42 -7.97
C ARG A 25 6.63 -1.08 -9.34
N GLU A 26 6.56 -2.05 -10.25
CA GLU A 26 6.19 -1.83 -11.64
C GLU A 26 4.68 -1.64 -11.82
N GLN A 27 3.86 -2.46 -11.19
CA GLN A 27 2.41 -2.48 -11.44
C GLN A 27 1.60 -1.66 -10.43
N TYR A 28 2.25 -1.13 -9.38
CA TYR A 28 1.60 -0.23 -8.44
C TYR A 28 2.33 1.11 -8.32
N ILE A 29 3.53 1.13 -7.74
CA ILE A 29 4.21 2.39 -7.38
C ILE A 29 4.48 3.27 -8.60
N SER A 30 4.96 2.68 -9.70
CA SER A 30 5.31 3.43 -10.93
C SER A 30 4.11 4.06 -11.65
N LEU A 31 2.89 3.62 -11.35
CA LEU A 31 1.67 4.05 -12.04
C LEU A 31 0.95 5.20 -11.33
N ILE A 32 1.40 5.60 -10.13
CA ILE A 32 0.79 6.70 -9.37
C ILE A 32 1.14 8.03 -10.04
N ASP A 33 0.13 8.87 -10.32
CA ASP A 33 0.34 10.14 -11.01
C ASP A 33 0.66 11.28 -10.04
N MET A 34 1.94 11.64 -9.94
CA MET A 34 2.40 12.76 -9.11
C MET A 34 2.02 14.15 -9.65
N ARG A 35 1.47 14.26 -10.87
CA ARG A 35 0.98 15.53 -11.42
C ARG A 35 -0.32 15.97 -10.73
N ASN A 36 -1.10 15.03 -10.23
CA ASN A 36 -2.24 15.36 -9.38
C ASN A 36 -1.71 15.76 -7.99
N ARG A 37 -1.85 17.04 -7.64
CA ARG A 37 -1.33 17.62 -6.40
C ARG A 37 -2.34 17.58 -5.24
N ASP A 38 -3.55 17.08 -5.47
CA ASP A 38 -4.54 16.83 -4.43
C ASP A 38 -4.22 15.54 -3.69
N PHE A 39 -3.89 15.64 -2.39
CA PHE A 39 -3.46 14.51 -1.56
C PHE A 39 -4.50 13.39 -1.47
N ILE A 40 -5.77 13.73 -1.21
CA ILE A 40 -6.83 12.75 -1.07
C ILE A 40 -7.17 12.11 -2.42
N GLU A 41 -7.15 12.87 -3.53
CA GLU A 41 -7.36 12.26 -4.85
C GLU A 41 -6.18 11.40 -5.29
N ARG A 42 -4.94 11.77 -4.94
CA ARG A 42 -3.77 10.92 -5.17
C ARG A 42 -3.87 9.63 -4.36
N MET A 43 -4.30 9.70 -3.10
CA MET A 43 -4.56 8.51 -2.28
C MET A 43 -5.66 7.63 -2.88
N ARG A 44 -6.75 8.23 -3.38
CA ARG A 44 -7.81 7.52 -4.09
C ARG A 44 -7.27 6.77 -5.31
N GLN A 45 -6.49 7.46 -6.15
CA GLN A 45 -5.85 6.87 -7.32
C GLN A 45 -4.90 5.73 -6.94
N ALA A 46 -4.03 5.95 -5.95
CA ALA A 46 -3.10 4.94 -5.48
C ALA A 46 -3.84 3.69 -4.99
N THR A 47 -4.91 3.84 -4.22
CA THR A 47 -5.74 2.69 -3.82
C THR A 47 -6.37 1.98 -5.02
N GLN A 48 -6.89 2.70 -6.02
CA GLN A 48 -7.42 2.08 -7.24
C GLN A 48 -6.37 1.25 -8.00
N ILE A 49 -5.15 1.76 -8.11
CA ILE A 49 -4.06 1.04 -8.77
C ILE A 49 -3.65 -0.17 -7.92
N LYS A 50 -3.48 0.00 -6.60
CA LYS A 50 -3.18 -1.09 -5.67
C LYS A 50 -4.20 -2.23 -5.77
N MET A 51 -5.48 -1.89 -5.87
CA MET A 51 -6.57 -2.86 -6.05
C MET A 51 -6.45 -3.64 -7.36
N ARG A 52 -6.16 -2.95 -8.46
CA ARG A 52 -5.97 -3.60 -9.76
C ARG A 52 -4.77 -4.54 -9.72
N CYS A 53 -3.63 -4.07 -9.20
CA CYS A 53 -2.43 -4.87 -9.03
C CYS A 53 -2.71 -6.12 -8.18
N PHE A 54 -3.48 -5.99 -7.09
CA PHE A 54 -3.92 -7.12 -6.27
C PHE A 54 -4.77 -8.13 -7.05
N ALA A 55 -5.78 -7.64 -7.78
CA ALA A 55 -6.69 -8.49 -8.56
C ALA A 55 -6.00 -9.20 -9.73
N GLU A 56 -5.01 -8.57 -10.35
CA GLU A 56 -4.22 -9.14 -11.46
C GLU A 56 -3.14 -10.11 -10.97
N ASN A 57 -2.68 -10.00 -9.72
CA ASN A 57 -1.60 -10.80 -9.16
C ASN A 57 -1.98 -11.52 -7.84
N PRO A 58 -3.11 -12.26 -7.76
CA PRO A 58 -3.65 -12.78 -6.49
C PRO A 58 -2.66 -13.70 -5.75
N SER A 59 -1.91 -14.53 -6.48
CA SER A 59 -0.91 -15.42 -5.87
C SER A 59 0.28 -14.67 -5.28
N VAL A 60 0.70 -13.57 -5.91
CA VAL A 60 1.80 -12.72 -5.42
C VAL A 60 1.37 -12.06 -4.12
N PHE A 61 0.16 -11.50 -4.07
CA PHE A 61 -0.33 -10.83 -2.87
C PHE A 61 -0.72 -11.79 -1.75
N ASN A 62 -1.13 -13.02 -2.06
CA ASN A 62 -1.28 -14.07 -1.06
C ASN A 62 0.07 -14.44 -0.41
N PHE A 63 1.15 -14.51 -1.21
CA PHE A 63 2.51 -14.69 -0.71
C PHE A 63 2.99 -13.46 0.09
N LEU A 64 2.82 -12.24 -0.44
CA LEU A 64 3.17 -11.02 0.28
C LEU A 64 2.37 -10.84 1.57
N GLY A 65 1.16 -11.39 1.67
CA GLY A 65 0.39 -11.43 2.91
C GLY A 65 1.17 -12.12 4.03
N THR A 66 1.88 -13.22 3.76
CA THR A 66 2.70 -13.88 4.78
C THR A 66 3.92 -13.05 5.16
N PHE A 67 4.49 -12.32 4.20
CA PHE A 67 5.61 -11.41 4.41
C PHE A 67 5.24 -10.14 5.20
N PHE A 68 4.14 -9.47 4.86
CA PHE A 68 3.69 -8.22 5.49
C PHE A 68 3.06 -8.43 6.87
N LEU A 69 2.54 -9.62 7.16
CA LEU A 69 2.02 -9.97 8.48
C LEU A 69 3.12 -10.40 9.46
N GLU A 70 4.32 -10.73 8.96
CA GLU A 70 5.49 -11.02 9.78
C GLU A 70 6.16 -9.72 10.25
N THR A 71 6.35 -9.58 11.57
CA THR A 71 6.86 -8.34 12.19
C THR A 71 8.32 -8.04 11.83
N LYS A 72 9.09 -9.06 11.42
CA LYS A 72 10.49 -8.98 10.97
C LYS A 72 10.81 -10.16 10.04
N PRO A 73 10.66 -10.03 8.72
CA PRO A 73 11.07 -11.08 7.80
C PRO A 73 12.60 -11.24 7.82
N ASP A 74 13.09 -12.48 7.93
CA ASP A 74 14.54 -12.81 7.86
C ASP A 74 15.03 -12.69 6.42
N LEU A 75 15.29 -11.45 5.98
CA LEU A 75 15.76 -11.13 4.65
C LEU A 75 17.28 -10.93 4.61
N PRO A 76 17.95 -11.34 3.53
CA PRO A 76 19.32 -10.89 3.25
C PRO A 76 19.33 -9.37 3.05
N SER A 77 20.46 -8.73 3.34
CA SER A 77 20.59 -7.26 3.35
C SER A 77 20.08 -6.61 2.06
N TYR A 78 20.37 -7.19 0.89
CA TYR A 78 19.94 -6.63 -0.38
C TYR A 78 18.41 -6.58 -0.54
N LEU A 79 17.66 -7.57 -0.04
CA LEU A 79 16.20 -7.54 -0.08
C LEU A 79 15.62 -6.59 0.97
N SER A 80 16.27 -6.49 2.13
CA SER A 80 15.89 -5.50 3.14
C SER A 80 16.04 -4.08 2.60
N GLU A 81 17.17 -3.79 1.95
CA GLU A 81 17.42 -2.49 1.32
C GLU A 81 16.41 -2.19 0.21
N GLN A 82 16.13 -3.17 -0.66
CA GLN A 82 15.11 -3.01 -1.71
C GLN A 82 13.72 -2.73 -1.13
N TYR A 83 13.34 -3.43 -0.06
CA TYR A 83 12.06 -3.22 0.60
C TYR A 83 11.97 -1.83 1.25
N GLU A 84 13.00 -1.42 1.99
CA GLU A 84 13.08 -0.08 2.60
C GLU A 84 13.04 1.03 1.54
N GLN A 85 13.74 0.83 0.42
CA GLN A 85 13.71 1.76 -0.70
C GLN A 85 12.29 1.87 -1.29
N LEU A 86 11.61 0.75 -1.49
CA LEU A 86 10.22 0.73 -2.00
C LEU A 86 9.26 1.48 -1.06
N LEU A 87 9.44 1.34 0.26
CA LEU A 87 8.67 2.10 1.26
C LEU A 87 8.96 3.60 1.18
N ALA A 88 10.22 3.99 1.06
CA ALA A 88 10.63 5.38 0.92
C ALA A 88 10.10 6.01 -0.38
N GLU A 89 10.15 5.28 -1.50
CA GLU A 89 9.58 5.68 -2.79
C GLU A 89 8.06 5.89 -2.68
N GLY A 90 7.35 4.95 -2.06
CA GLY A 90 5.91 5.07 -1.84
C GLY A 90 5.54 6.28 -0.98
N GLN A 91 6.33 6.57 0.06
CA GLN A 91 6.14 7.76 0.89
C GLN A 91 6.39 9.04 0.10
N ALA A 92 7.51 9.14 -0.63
CA ALA A 92 7.82 10.31 -1.45
C ALA A 92 6.72 10.57 -2.49
N ILE A 93 6.28 9.55 -3.22
CA ILE A 93 5.20 9.66 -4.21
C ILE A 93 3.91 10.18 -3.59
N MET A 94 3.57 9.76 -2.37
CA MET A 94 2.34 10.16 -1.71
C MET A 94 2.38 11.61 -1.21
N TYR A 95 3.51 12.07 -0.67
CA TYR A 95 3.60 13.34 0.06
C TYR A 95 4.31 14.47 -0.70
N ASP A 96 5.12 14.18 -1.72
CA ASP A 96 5.84 15.21 -2.46
C ASP A 96 4.92 16.00 -3.40
N ASN A 97 5.26 17.27 -3.61
CA ASN A 97 4.56 18.16 -4.54
C ASN A 97 3.04 18.31 -4.28
N ILE A 98 2.59 18.08 -3.05
CA ILE A 98 1.19 18.29 -2.67
C ILE A 98 0.85 19.78 -2.64
N ASP A 99 -0.33 20.13 -3.15
CA ASP A 99 -0.88 21.47 -3.05
C ASP A 99 -1.60 21.62 -1.70
N THR A 100 -0.85 22.12 -0.72
CA THR A 100 -1.36 22.34 0.64
C THR A 100 -2.42 23.46 0.71
N SER A 101 -2.57 24.28 -0.34
CA SER A 101 -3.59 25.35 -0.38
C SER A 101 -5.02 24.85 -0.55
N LEU A 102 -5.20 23.57 -0.91
CA LEU A 102 -6.52 22.93 -1.01
C LEU A 102 -7.14 22.66 0.37
N PHE A 103 -6.29 22.53 1.39
CA PHE A 103 -6.71 22.33 2.77
C PHE A 103 -7.19 23.63 3.39
N ARG A 104 -8.08 23.50 4.37
CA ARG A 104 -8.57 24.63 5.17
C ARG A 104 -7.42 25.47 5.74
N ARG A 105 -7.61 26.79 5.74
CA ARG A 105 -6.60 27.75 6.23
C ARG A 105 -6.52 27.88 7.75
N ASP A 106 -7.53 27.41 8.47
CA ASP A 106 -7.62 27.50 9.92
C ASP A 106 -7.05 26.26 10.65
N VAL A 107 -6.38 25.37 9.91
CA VAL A 107 -5.76 24.17 10.45
C VAL A 107 -4.29 24.07 10.06
N ASP A 108 -3.54 23.34 10.87
CA ASP A 108 -2.14 22.98 10.63
C ASP A 108 -2.09 21.78 9.68
N VAL A 109 -1.67 22.00 8.43
CA VAL A 109 -1.75 20.99 7.34
C VAL A 109 -0.92 19.75 7.66
N ASP A 110 0.22 19.89 8.34
CA ASP A 110 1.05 18.72 8.72
C ASP A 110 0.32 17.83 9.73
N LYS A 111 -0.47 18.42 10.63
CA LYS A 111 -1.33 17.66 11.55
C LYS A 111 -2.51 17.03 10.82
N VAL A 112 -3.06 17.69 9.80
CA VAL A 112 -4.11 17.11 8.95
C VAL A 112 -3.60 15.86 8.24
N PHE A 113 -2.41 15.91 7.64
CA PHE A 113 -1.79 14.73 7.02
C PHE A 113 -1.65 13.57 8.01
N LYS A 114 -1.18 13.84 9.23
CA LYS A 114 -1.09 12.82 10.29
C LYS A 114 -2.45 12.25 10.68
N LEU A 115 -3.48 13.09 10.81
CA LEU A 115 -4.84 12.62 11.13
C LEU A 115 -5.40 11.73 10.03
N ILE A 116 -5.22 12.12 8.76
CA ILE A 116 -5.61 11.29 7.62
C ILE A 116 -4.86 9.97 7.67
N GLN A 117 -3.53 10.00 7.86
CA GLN A 117 -2.72 8.79 7.96
C GLN A 117 -3.22 7.86 9.08
N TRP A 118 -3.44 8.37 10.30
CA TRP A 118 -3.95 7.56 11.41
C TRP A 118 -5.33 6.96 11.14
N ALA A 119 -6.22 7.71 10.48
CA ALA A 119 -7.52 7.18 10.10
C ALA A 119 -7.38 6.03 9.09
N MET A 120 -6.50 6.16 8.11
CA MET A 120 -6.27 5.12 7.10
C MET A 120 -5.55 3.89 7.70
N ASP A 121 -4.54 4.10 8.54
CA ASP A 121 -3.85 3.03 9.25
C ASP A 121 -4.80 2.29 10.19
N GLY A 122 -5.67 3.03 10.89
CA GLY A 122 -6.73 2.46 11.74
C GLY A 122 -7.66 1.55 10.95
N TYR A 123 -8.17 2.04 9.81
CA TYR A 123 -9.05 1.25 8.95
C TYR A 123 -8.34 0.03 8.35
N GLN A 124 -7.09 0.17 7.90
CA GLN A 124 -6.28 -0.95 7.43
C GLN A 124 -6.11 -2.01 8.51
N ASN A 125 -5.81 -1.61 9.75
CA ASN A 125 -5.65 -2.54 10.87
C ASN A 125 -6.96 -3.26 11.22
N GLU A 126 -8.10 -2.56 11.12
CA GLU A 126 -9.42 -3.17 11.29
C GLU A 126 -9.67 -4.26 10.24
N ILE A 127 -9.38 -3.98 8.96
CA ILE A 127 -9.45 -4.97 7.88
C ILE A 127 -8.54 -6.16 8.18
N ILE A 128 -7.25 -5.91 8.44
CA ILE A 128 -6.27 -6.98 8.71
C ILE A 128 -6.75 -7.86 9.86
N SER A 129 -7.23 -7.26 10.95
CA SER A 129 -7.77 -7.99 12.10
C SER A 129 -9.01 -8.82 11.72
N SER A 130 -9.90 -8.29 10.87
CA SER A 130 -11.11 -8.98 10.42
C SER A 130 -10.84 -10.17 9.48
N LEU A 131 -9.67 -10.16 8.82
CA LEU A 131 -9.27 -11.14 7.80
C LEU A 131 -8.24 -12.15 8.32
N LYS A 132 -7.76 -12.01 9.55
CA LYS A 132 -6.64 -12.79 10.11
C LYS A 132 -6.81 -14.31 10.00
N ASP A 133 -8.04 -14.82 10.13
CA ASP A 133 -8.35 -16.24 10.07
C ASP A 133 -9.03 -16.66 8.76
N LYS A 134 -9.05 -15.77 7.76
CA LYS A 134 -9.65 -16.02 6.45
C LYS A 134 -8.60 -16.36 5.41
N GLN A 135 -8.97 -17.21 4.46
CA GLN A 135 -8.15 -17.42 3.28
C GLN A 135 -8.28 -16.21 2.36
N LEU A 136 -7.22 -15.40 2.22
CA LEU A 136 -7.26 -14.14 1.47
C LEU A 136 -7.70 -14.32 0.00
N SER A 137 -7.44 -15.49 -0.60
CA SER A 137 -7.88 -15.81 -1.97
C SER A 137 -9.40 -15.95 -2.12
N GLU A 138 -10.16 -16.09 -1.03
CA GLU A 138 -11.61 -16.23 -1.03
C GLU A 138 -12.33 -14.95 -0.59
N VAL A 139 -11.58 -13.91 -0.21
CA VAL A 139 -12.15 -12.65 0.28
C VAL A 139 -12.54 -11.78 -0.91
N ASP A 140 -13.82 -11.42 -0.99
CA ASP A 140 -14.23 -10.29 -1.82
C ASP A 140 -13.84 -8.99 -1.12
N PHE A 141 -12.87 -8.30 -1.70
CA PHE A 141 -12.36 -7.06 -1.14
C PHE A 141 -13.13 -5.81 -1.63
N GLN A 142 -14.05 -5.93 -2.60
CA GLN A 142 -14.87 -4.81 -3.10
C GLN A 142 -15.54 -3.98 -2.02
N PRO A 143 -16.20 -4.57 -1.01
CA PRO A 143 -16.86 -3.80 0.04
C PRO A 143 -15.90 -2.92 0.84
N TYR A 144 -14.71 -3.43 1.19
CA TYR A 144 -13.72 -2.69 1.97
C TYR A 144 -13.14 -1.52 1.18
N TRP A 145 -12.96 -1.68 -0.13
CA TRP A 145 -12.49 -0.61 -0.99
C TRP A 145 -13.54 0.49 -1.16
N GLN A 146 -14.82 0.11 -1.27
CA GLN A 146 -15.90 1.07 -1.36
C GLN A 146 -16.02 1.90 -0.08
N GLU A 147 -15.95 1.26 1.08
CA GLU A 147 -15.94 1.93 2.38
C GLU A 147 -14.71 2.83 2.56
N PHE A 148 -13.53 2.41 2.11
CA PHE A 148 -12.34 3.26 2.08
C PHE A 148 -12.58 4.58 1.30
N TYR A 149 -13.24 4.51 0.15
CA TYR A 149 -13.57 5.71 -0.64
C TYR A 149 -14.59 6.62 0.05
N GLU A 150 -15.48 6.06 0.85
CA GLU A 150 -16.42 6.83 1.68
C GLU A 150 -15.66 7.60 2.77
N TYR A 151 -14.71 6.95 3.45
CA TYR A 151 -13.83 7.63 4.42
C TYR A 151 -13.00 8.74 3.76
N LEU A 152 -12.39 8.50 2.59
CA LEU A 152 -11.69 9.56 1.84
C LEU A 152 -12.59 10.75 1.52
N THR A 153 -13.85 10.48 1.16
CA THR A 153 -14.84 11.52 0.86
C THR A 153 -15.19 12.34 2.11
N ILE A 154 -15.31 11.69 3.28
CA ILE A 154 -15.51 12.37 4.56
C ILE A 154 -14.30 13.23 4.91
N LEU A 155 -13.08 12.67 4.85
CA LEU A 155 -11.85 13.39 5.16
C LEU A 155 -11.67 14.62 4.27
N LYS A 156 -11.98 14.50 2.97
CA LYS A 156 -11.96 15.64 2.05
C LYS A 156 -12.94 16.72 2.49
N LYS A 157 -14.19 16.37 2.76
CA LYS A 157 -15.19 17.32 3.27
C LYS A 157 -14.80 17.98 4.60
N SER A 158 -14.10 17.26 5.48
CA SER A 158 -13.70 17.76 6.80
C SER A 158 -12.52 18.74 6.74
N PHE A 159 -11.57 18.49 5.85
CA PHE A 159 -10.27 19.17 5.84
C PHE A 159 -10.04 20.10 4.66
N TYR A 160 -10.85 20.02 3.60
CA TYR A 160 -10.71 20.88 2.43
C TYR A 160 -11.62 22.10 2.53
N HIS A 161 -11.33 23.10 1.72
CA HIS A 161 -12.28 24.17 1.48
C HIS A 161 -13.59 23.64 0.89
N ALA A 162 -14.70 24.28 1.28
CA ALA A 162 -16.01 24.08 0.65
C ALA A 162 -16.07 24.75 -0.73
#